data_AF-A0A7D7Q4J7-F1
#
_entry.id   AF-A0A7D7Q4J7-F1
#
_cell.length_a   1.000
_cell.length_b   1.000
_cell.length_c   1.000
_cell.angle_alpha   90.00
_cell.angle_beta   90.00
_cell.angle_gamma   90.00
#
_symmetry.space_group_name_H-M   'P 1'
#
loop_
_entity.id
_entity.type
_entity.pdbx_description
1 polymer ?
#
loop_
_entity_poly.entity_id
_entity_poly.type
_entity_poly.pdbx_seq_one_letter_code
_entity_poly.pdbx_strand_id
1 'polypeptide(L)'
;MLWWMWVLLWTVLVLSSAAFIGWLLYRTLRGQVLPALDDLERTAEDFSVRWNAAAQGQSTPLRTPAPSALFTPVDETRAAYRSGRDQRQTARLIRRMQRREALGQPQSYRDVRRAEKKGLHHGSLV
;
A
#
# COMPACT_ATOMS: atom_id res chain seq x y z
N MET A 1 -28.95 55.91 -7.17
CA MET A 1 -27.52 55.65 -6.92
C MET A 1 -27.30 54.17 -6.65
N LEU A 2 -27.42 53.32 -7.70
CA LEU A 2 -27.27 51.86 -7.61
C LEU A 2 -25.81 51.36 -7.74
N TRP A 3 -24.86 52.28 -7.91
CA TRP A 3 -23.47 51.95 -8.22
C TRP A 3 -22.76 51.21 -7.06
N TRP A 4 -23.04 51.61 -5.81
CA TRP A 4 -22.47 50.97 -4.63
C TRP A 4 -22.94 49.51 -4.42
N MET A 5 -24.19 49.20 -4.79
CA MET A 5 -24.73 47.85 -4.69
C MET A 5 -23.95 46.88 -5.59
N TRP A 6 -23.51 47.33 -6.75
CA TRP A 6 -22.71 46.54 -7.68
C TRP A 6 -21.37 46.13 -7.07
N VAL A 7 -20.67 47.09 -6.44
CA VAL A 7 -19.39 46.83 -5.76
C VAL A 7 -19.56 45.81 -4.63
N LEU A 8 -20.62 45.95 -3.81
CA LEU A 8 -20.94 45.01 -2.74
C LEU A 8 -21.26 43.61 -3.26
N LEU A 9 -21.98 43.50 -4.37
CA LEU A 9 -22.31 42.23 -5.00
C LEU A 9 -21.04 41.48 -5.42
N TRP A 10 -20.12 42.15 -6.12
CA TRP A 10 -18.87 41.55 -6.54
C TRP A 10 -17.95 41.19 -5.37
N THR A 11 -17.90 42.01 -4.32
CA THR A 11 -17.08 41.69 -3.15
C THR A 11 -17.59 40.46 -2.43
N VAL A 12 -18.89 40.35 -2.17
CA VAL A 12 -19.48 39.15 -1.56
C VAL A 12 -19.29 37.93 -2.46
N LEU A 13 -19.46 38.08 -3.77
CA LEU A 13 -19.24 36.99 -4.73
C LEU A 13 -17.79 36.48 -4.70
N VAL A 14 -16.80 37.38 -4.74
CA VAL A 14 -15.39 36.98 -4.69
C VAL A 14 -15.02 36.41 -3.33
N LEU A 15 -15.46 37.01 -2.22
CA LEU A 15 -15.20 36.50 -0.87
C LEU A 15 -15.79 35.11 -0.65
N SER A 16 -17.04 34.91 -1.08
CA SER A 16 -17.70 33.60 -0.96
C SER A 16 -17.00 32.54 -1.83
N SER A 17 -16.61 32.89 -3.05
CA SER A 17 -15.84 31.99 -3.92
C SER A 17 -14.49 31.64 -3.31
N ALA A 18 -13.74 32.63 -2.82
CA ALA A 18 -12.44 32.42 -2.18
C ALA A 18 -12.56 31.59 -0.90
N ALA A 19 -13.57 31.86 -0.06
CA ALA A 19 -13.86 31.07 1.13
C ALA A 19 -14.21 29.62 0.79
N PHE A 20 -15.02 29.41 -0.25
CA PHE A 20 -15.39 28.08 -0.71
C PHE A 20 -14.16 27.29 -1.21
N ILE A 21 -13.32 27.90 -2.05
CA ILE A 21 -12.09 27.28 -2.55
C ILE A 21 -11.10 27.02 -1.42
N GLY A 22 -10.89 27.99 -0.52
CA GLY A 22 -10.01 27.83 0.64
C GLY A 22 -10.46 26.72 1.58
N TRP A 23 -11.78 26.59 1.80
CA TRP A 23 -12.34 25.50 2.59
C TRP A 23 -12.18 24.14 1.91
N LEU A 24 -12.43 24.06 0.60
CA LEU A 24 -12.21 22.84 -0.19
C LEU A 24 -10.75 22.43 -0.14
N LEU A 25 -9.83 23.38 -0.37
CA LEU A 25 -8.40 23.17 -0.33
C LEU A 25 -7.97 22.65 1.05
N TYR A 26 -8.39 23.32 2.13
CA TYR A 26 -8.11 22.89 3.50
C TYR A 26 -8.63 21.47 3.77
N ARG A 27 -9.86 21.16 3.34
CA ARG A 27 -10.45 19.83 3.50
C ARG A 27 -9.71 18.75 2.72
N THR A 28 -9.33 19.02 1.47
CA THR A 28 -8.57 18.07 0.65
C THR A 28 -7.14 17.88 1.17
N LEU A 29 -6.46 18.96 1.55
CA LEU A 29 -5.11 18.90 2.10
C LEU A 29 -5.09 18.09 3.38
N ARG A 30 -6.01 18.37 4.30
CA ARG A 30 -6.06 17.68 5.60
C ARG A 30 -6.52 16.23 5.49
N GLY A 31 -7.43 15.92 4.55
CA GLY A 31 -8.01 14.59 4.41
C GLY A 31 -7.21 13.62 3.55
N GLN A 32 -6.47 14.11 2.55
CA GLN A 32 -5.80 13.26 1.55
C GLN A 32 -4.29 13.51 1.47
N VAL A 33 -3.86 14.77 1.56
CA VAL A 33 -2.46 15.12 1.32
C VAL A 33 -1.59 14.85 2.54
N LEU A 34 -2.03 15.22 3.75
CA LEU A 34 -1.27 14.93 4.97
C LEU A 34 -1.02 13.43 5.17
N PRO A 35 -2.03 12.54 5.07
CA PRO A 35 -1.79 11.09 5.19
C PRO A 35 -0.89 10.54 4.07
N ALA A 36 -1.04 11.04 2.84
CA ALA A 36 -0.20 10.62 1.73
C ALA A 36 1.27 11.06 1.90
N LEU A 37 1.51 12.21 2.54
CA LEU A 37 2.86 12.66 2.88
C LEU A 37 3.49 11.79 3.98
N ASP A 38 2.72 11.39 5.00
CA ASP A 38 3.20 10.47 6.04
C ASP A 38 3.58 9.10 5.44
N ASP A 39 2.77 8.59 4.50
CA ASP A 39 3.08 7.36 3.77
C ASP A 39 4.29 7.55 2.82
N LEU A 40 4.43 8.74 2.22
CA LEU A 40 5.58 9.07 1.37
C LEU A 40 6.88 9.17 2.20
N GLU A 41 6.82 9.71 3.40
CA GLU A 41 7.96 9.81 4.32
C GLU A 41 8.41 8.41 4.77
N ARG A 42 7.47 7.54 5.16
CA ARG A 42 7.78 6.14 5.48
C ARG A 42 8.43 5.40 4.32
N THR A 43 7.89 5.57 3.11
CA THR A 43 8.46 4.91 1.92
C THR A 43 9.79 5.51 1.49
N ALA A 44 10.01 6.81 1.71
CA ALA A 44 11.29 7.48 1.47
C ALA A 44 12.37 6.99 2.44
N GLU A 45 12.03 6.75 3.71
CA GLU A 45 12.95 6.18 4.71
C GLU A 45 13.32 4.74 4.35
N ASP A 46 12.34 3.90 4.01
CA ASP A 46 12.60 2.53 3.53
C ASP A 46 13.48 2.53 2.27
N PHE A 47 13.25 3.49 1.37
CA PHE A 47 14.06 3.64 0.17
C PHE A 47 15.48 4.07 0.48
N SER A 48 15.68 5.03 1.39
CA SER A 48 17.01 5.53 1.78
C SER A 48 17.84 4.43 2.43
N VAL A 49 17.23 3.62 3.31
CA VAL A 49 17.86 2.45 3.95
C VAL A 49 18.29 1.43 2.90
N ARG A 50 17.40 1.08 1.96
CA ARG A 50 17.71 0.13 0.88
C ARG A 50 18.77 0.66 -0.08
N TRP A 51 18.74 1.95 -0.38
CA TRP A 51 19.73 2.61 -1.23
C TRP A 51 21.12 2.56 -0.59
N ASN A 52 21.21 2.90 0.70
CA ASN A 52 22.45 2.85 1.46
C ASN A 52 22.99 1.41 1.57
N ALA A 53 22.12 0.42 1.82
CA ALA A 53 22.52 -1.00 1.83
C ALA A 53 23.04 -1.46 0.45
N ALA A 54 22.40 -1.03 -0.64
CA ALA A 54 22.85 -1.32 -1.99
C ALA A 54 24.20 -0.66 -2.31
N ALA A 55 24.40 0.60 -1.88
CA ALA A 55 25.66 1.32 -2.03
C ALA A 55 26.82 0.67 -1.23
N GLN A 56 26.51 0.04 -0.10
CA GLN A 56 27.45 -0.75 0.71
C GLN A 56 27.67 -2.17 0.18
N GLY A 57 27.15 -2.51 -1.02
CA GLY A 57 27.34 -3.82 -1.65
C GLY A 57 26.45 -4.93 -1.08
N GLN A 58 25.56 -4.62 -0.13
CA GLN A 58 24.52 -5.54 0.35
C GLN A 58 23.28 -5.45 -0.55
N SER A 59 23.49 -5.59 -1.87
CA SER A 59 22.37 -5.65 -2.80
C SER A 59 21.60 -6.94 -2.55
N THR A 60 20.44 -6.86 -1.90
CA THR A 60 19.52 -8.00 -1.80
C THR A 60 19.16 -8.44 -3.22
N PRO A 61 19.54 -9.65 -3.66
CA PRO A 61 19.27 -10.06 -5.02
C PRO A 61 17.76 -10.11 -5.25
N LEU A 62 17.29 -9.46 -6.33
CA LEU A 62 15.89 -9.44 -6.77
C LEU A 62 15.29 -10.85 -6.89
N ARG A 63 16.17 -11.83 -7.12
CA ARG A 63 15.86 -13.25 -7.17
C ARG A 63 17.05 -14.02 -6.61
N THR A 64 16.83 -14.80 -5.55
CA THR A 64 17.82 -15.77 -5.11
C THR A 64 18.13 -16.69 -6.29
N PRO A 65 19.39 -16.81 -6.73
CA PRO A 65 19.74 -17.73 -7.81
C PRO A 65 19.30 -19.13 -7.43
N ALA A 66 18.68 -19.84 -8.38
CA ALA A 66 18.24 -21.20 -8.12
C ALA A 66 19.46 -22.07 -7.80
N PRO A 67 19.45 -22.86 -6.72
CA PRO A 67 20.56 -23.75 -6.39
C PRO A 67 20.78 -24.75 -7.53
N SER A 68 22.04 -25.12 -7.77
CA SER A 68 22.40 -26.08 -8.82
C SER A 68 21.74 -27.43 -8.54
N ALA A 69 20.82 -27.84 -9.41
CA ALA A 69 20.05 -29.08 -9.23
C ALA A 69 20.81 -30.36 -9.64
N LEU A 70 22.05 -30.22 -10.13
CA LEU A 70 22.80 -31.30 -10.79
C LEU A 70 23.18 -32.46 -9.85
N PHE A 71 23.23 -32.24 -8.53
CA PHE A 71 23.65 -33.24 -7.54
C PHE A 71 22.70 -33.37 -6.32
N THR A 72 21.54 -32.73 -6.36
CA THR A 72 20.55 -32.83 -5.27
C THR A 72 19.72 -34.10 -5.38
N PRO A 73 19.55 -34.87 -4.29
CA PRO A 73 18.63 -36.01 -4.23
C PRO A 73 17.20 -35.64 -4.67
N VAL A 74 16.53 -36.57 -5.35
CA VAL A 74 15.16 -36.35 -5.87
C VAL A 74 14.16 -36.05 -4.74
N ASP A 75 14.34 -36.67 -3.58
CA ASP A 75 13.45 -36.45 -2.43
C ASP A 75 13.58 -35.03 -1.87
N GLU A 76 14.81 -34.52 -1.78
CA GLU A 76 15.09 -33.14 -1.36
C GLU A 76 14.53 -32.13 -2.36
N THR A 77 14.73 -32.33 -3.66
CA THR A 77 14.17 -31.44 -4.68
C THR A 77 12.63 -31.45 -4.68
N ARG A 78 12.02 -32.61 -4.44
CA ARG A 78 10.56 -32.74 -4.33
C ARG A 78 10.02 -32.06 -3.06
N ALA A 79 10.72 -32.18 -1.93
CA ALA A 79 10.37 -31.48 -0.71
C ALA A 79 10.48 -29.95 -0.88
N ALA A 80 11.58 -29.47 -1.48
CA ALA A 80 11.80 -28.05 -1.79
C ALA A 80 10.77 -27.50 -2.79
N TYR A 81 10.35 -28.30 -3.78
CA TYR A 81 9.30 -27.92 -4.71
C TYR A 81 7.94 -27.78 -4.01
N ARG A 82 7.58 -28.72 -3.13
CA ARG A 82 6.31 -28.68 -2.39
C ARG A 82 6.26 -27.46 -1.47
N SER A 83 7.31 -27.23 -0.69
CA SER A 83 7.39 -26.05 0.19
C SER A 83 7.34 -24.75 -0.61
N GLY A 84 8.09 -24.65 -1.71
CA GLY A 84 8.07 -23.49 -2.59
C GLY A 84 6.71 -23.26 -3.27
N ARG A 85 6.00 -24.32 -3.66
CA ARG A 85 4.63 -24.22 -4.19
C ARG A 85 3.68 -23.67 -3.14
N ASP A 86 3.76 -24.16 -1.91
CA ASP A 86 2.89 -23.73 -0.82
C ASP A 86 3.14 -22.27 -0.44
N GLN A 87 4.40 -21.84 -0.41
CA GLN A 87 4.81 -20.44 -0.22
C GLN A 87 4.26 -19.53 -1.33
N ARG A 88 4.31 -19.95 -2.60
CA ARG A 88 3.72 -19.16 -3.70
C ARG A 88 2.20 -19.05 -3.58
N GLN A 89 1.55 -20.13 -3.12
CA GLN A 89 0.10 -20.12 -2.89
C GLN A 89 -0.30 -19.23 -1.71
N THR A 90 0.44 -19.26 -0.59
CA THR A 90 0.20 -18.33 0.53
C THR A 90 0.43 -16.88 0.12
N ALA A 91 1.54 -16.59 -0.55
CA ALA A 91 1.85 -15.23 -1.00
C ALA A 91 0.76 -14.66 -1.92
N ARG A 92 0.20 -15.48 -2.83
CA ARG A 92 -0.92 -15.07 -3.69
C ARG A 92 -2.22 -14.84 -2.91
N LEU A 93 -2.48 -15.65 -1.88
CA LEU A 93 -3.65 -15.49 -1.00
C LEU A 93 -3.56 -14.17 -0.22
N ILE A 94 -2.41 -13.92 0.42
CA ILE A 94 -2.14 -12.70 1.20
C ILE A 94 -2.32 -11.46 0.33
N ARG A 95 -1.71 -11.44 -0.87
CA ARG A 95 -1.85 -10.29 -1.81
C ARG A 95 -3.30 -10.00 -2.19
N ARG A 96 -4.15 -11.02 -2.34
CA ARG A 96 -5.58 -10.84 -2.65
C ARG A 96 -6.34 -10.25 -1.47
N MET A 97 -6.06 -10.73 -0.27
CA MET A 97 -6.69 -10.24 0.97
C MET A 97 -6.29 -8.78 1.23
N GLN A 98 -4.99 -8.48 1.19
CA GLN A 98 -4.46 -7.11 1.33
C GLN A 98 -5.05 -6.16 0.29
N ARG A 99 -5.16 -6.58 -0.97
CA ARG A 99 -5.77 -5.76 -2.02
C ARG A 99 -7.24 -5.45 -1.74
N ARG A 100 -8.00 -6.42 -1.21
CA ARG A 100 -9.43 -6.21 -0.85
C ARG A 100 -9.56 -5.30 0.36
N GLU A 101 -8.71 -5.48 1.35
CA GLU A 101 -8.64 -4.67 2.56
C GLU A 101 -8.32 -3.20 2.23
N ALA A 102 -7.33 -2.96 1.37
CA ALA A 102 -6.99 -1.60 0.91
C ALA A 102 -8.13 -0.92 0.13
N LEU A 103 -9.00 -1.71 -0.51
CA LEU A 103 -10.20 -1.22 -1.22
C LEU A 103 -11.44 -1.13 -0.32
N GLY A 104 -11.34 -1.45 0.97
CA GLY A 104 -12.47 -1.49 1.90
C GLY A 104 -13.52 -2.55 1.53
N GLN A 105 -13.17 -3.54 0.72
CA GLN A 105 -14.10 -4.57 0.27
C GLN A 105 -14.16 -5.73 1.25
N PRO A 106 -15.35 -6.33 1.47
CA PRO A 106 -15.46 -7.53 2.28
C PRO A 106 -14.61 -8.67 1.71
N GLN A 107 -13.97 -9.41 2.61
CA GLN A 107 -13.11 -10.54 2.24
C GLN A 107 -13.95 -11.75 1.80
N SER A 108 -13.39 -12.56 0.90
CA SER A 108 -14.05 -13.80 0.51
C SER A 108 -13.94 -14.83 1.63
N TYR A 109 -15.08 -15.42 2.04
CA TYR A 109 -15.10 -16.51 3.03
C TYR A 109 -14.15 -17.65 2.68
N ARG A 110 -14.02 -18.00 1.39
CA ARG A 110 -13.10 -19.05 0.92
C ARG A 110 -11.64 -18.71 1.21
N ASP A 111 -11.28 -17.44 1.07
CA ASP A 111 -9.92 -16.97 1.29
C ASP A 111 -9.61 -16.89 2.79
N VAL A 112 -10.56 -16.41 3.60
CA VAL A 112 -10.44 -16.40 5.08
C VAL A 112 -10.29 -17.81 5.64
N ARG A 113 -11.16 -18.76 5.22
CA ARG A 113 -11.04 -20.16 5.65
C ARG A 113 -9.73 -20.81 5.19
N ARG A 114 -9.22 -20.44 4.01
CA ARG A 114 -7.93 -20.94 3.52
C ARG A 114 -6.77 -20.33 4.30
N ALA A 115 -6.87 -19.07 4.71
CA ALA A 115 -5.88 -18.41 5.56
C ALA A 115 -5.83 -19.07 6.95
N GLU A 116 -7.00 -19.28 7.56
CA GLU A 116 -7.15 -19.96 8.86
C GLU A 116 -6.54 -21.37 8.84
N LYS A 117 -6.83 -22.18 7.80
CA LYS A 117 -6.21 -23.50 7.61
C LYS A 117 -4.68 -23.46 7.51
N LYS A 118 -4.11 -22.32 7.13
CA LYS A 118 -2.67 -22.09 7.04
C LYS A 118 -2.11 -21.39 8.27
N GLY A 119 -2.90 -21.20 9.32
CA GLY A 119 -2.50 -20.49 10.56
C GLY A 119 -2.39 -18.97 10.39
N LEU A 120 -2.89 -18.41 9.29
CA LEU A 120 -2.93 -16.97 9.06
C LEU A 120 -4.24 -16.45 9.66
N HIS A 121 -4.16 -15.88 10.86
CA HIS A 121 -5.32 -15.26 11.50
C HIS A 121 -5.63 -13.92 10.84
N HIS A 122 -6.82 -13.82 10.23
CA HIS A 122 -7.39 -12.54 9.80
C HIS A 122 -8.07 -11.87 11.00
N GLY A 123 -7.27 -11.51 12.01
CA GLY A 123 -7.69 -10.63 13.09
C GLY A 123 -7.12 -9.26 12.79
N SER A 124 -7.95 -8.22 12.89
CA SER A 124 -7.49 -6.83 12.81
C SER A 124 -6.27 -6.66 13.71
N LEU A 125 -5.16 -6.17 13.13
CA LEU A 125 -4.08 -5.57 13.90
C LEU A 125 -4.67 -4.30 14.55
N VAL A 126 -5.27 -4.47 15.72
CA VAL A 126 -5.66 -3.40 16.65
C VAL A 126 -4.89 -3.65 17.93
#